data_AF-A0A2I0T708-F1
#
_entry.id   AF-A0A2I0T708-F1
#
_cell.length_a   1.000
_cell.length_b   1.000
_cell.length_c   1.000
_cell.angle_alpha   90.00
_cell.angle_beta   90.00
_cell.angle_gamma   90.00
#
_symmetry.space_group_name_H-M   'P 1'
#
loop_
_entity.id
_entity.type
_entity.pdbx_description
1 polymer ?
#
loop_
_entity_poly.entity_id
_entity_poly.type
_entity_poly.pdbx_seq_one_letter_code
_entity_poly.pdbx_strand_id
1 'polypeptide(L)'
;MGFYRFVLEPELTYGINKHLPSEPMAKFLELPESPLLTLNMITPESWLVEAVNSSCDLDNIHLQDITGTVIAEYELEYILLEGHCFDVTNGQPPRGLQFTLGTKNNPVMVDTIVMANLFTEQKIL
;
A
#
# COMPACT_ATOMS: atom_id res chain seq x y z
N MET A 1 6.83 4.85 -22.41
CA MET A 1 5.71 5.75 -22.07
C MET A 1 4.84 5.00 -21.08
N GLY A 2 4.41 5.63 -19.99
CA GLY A 2 3.58 4.99 -18.97
C GLY A 2 2.13 5.49 -19.02
N PHE A 3 1.21 4.70 -18.50
CA PHE A 3 -0.19 5.08 -18.29
C PHE A 3 -0.39 5.35 -16.81
N TYR A 4 -1.14 6.40 -16.48
CA TYR A 4 -1.39 6.78 -15.09
C TYR A 4 -2.84 7.18 -14.90
N ARG A 5 -3.44 6.74 -13.79
CA ARG A 5 -4.77 7.16 -13.37
C ARG A 5 -4.75 7.38 -11.86
N PHE A 6 -5.19 8.58 -11.46
CA PHE A 6 -5.39 8.91 -10.06
C PHE A 6 -6.83 8.56 -9.65
N VAL A 7 -6.98 7.91 -8.50
CA VAL A 7 -8.28 7.48 -7.98
C VAL A 7 -8.67 8.40 -6.83
N LEU A 8 -9.44 9.44 -7.16
CA LEU A 8 -10.03 10.35 -6.19
C LEU A 8 -11.28 10.97 -6.82
N GLU A 9 -12.40 10.94 -6.11
CA GLU A 9 -13.57 11.73 -6.47
C GLU A 9 -13.53 13.06 -5.71
N PRO A 10 -13.71 14.21 -6.38
CA PRO A 10 -13.68 15.53 -5.72
C PRO A 10 -14.88 15.74 -4.80
N GLU A 11 -15.97 15.02 -5.03
CA GLU A 11 -17.23 15.12 -4.29
C GLU A 11 -17.80 13.72 -4.06
N LEU A 12 -18.50 13.52 -2.93
CA LEU A 12 -19.20 12.28 -2.65
C LEU A 12 -20.37 12.11 -3.62
N THR A 13 -20.22 11.24 -4.62
CA THR A 13 -21.31 10.92 -5.54
C THR A 13 -22.21 9.85 -4.91
N TYR A 14 -23.46 10.21 -4.59
CA TYR A 14 -24.44 9.22 -4.13
C TYR A 14 -25.08 8.55 -5.35
N GLY A 15 -25.10 7.23 -5.37
CA GLY A 15 -25.78 6.49 -6.43
C GLY A 15 -27.27 6.83 -6.49
N ILE A 16 -27.91 6.54 -7.62
CA ILE A 16 -29.32 6.84 -7.96
C ILE A 16 -30.30 6.33 -6.88
N ASN A 17 -29.89 5.37 -6.04
CA ASN A 17 -30.67 4.75 -4.98
C ASN A 17 -30.24 5.12 -3.54
N LYS A 18 -29.48 6.22 -3.32
CA LYS A 18 -28.82 6.55 -2.04
C LYS A 18 -27.85 5.46 -1.54
N HIS A 19 -27.41 4.58 -2.44
CA HIS A 19 -26.33 3.65 -2.15
C HIS A 19 -25.01 4.42 -2.13
N LEU A 20 -24.03 3.94 -1.37
CA LEU A 20 -22.66 4.47 -1.42
C LEU A 20 -22.18 4.57 -2.88
N PRO A 21 -21.30 5.53 -3.22
CA PRO A 21 -20.63 5.58 -4.51
C PRO A 21 -20.06 4.22 -4.91
N SER A 22 -19.90 4.01 -6.23
CA SER A 22 -19.14 2.87 -6.75
C SER A 22 -17.79 2.80 -6.05
N GLU A 23 -17.30 1.59 -5.77
CA GLU A 23 -15.98 1.41 -5.18
C GLU A 23 -14.91 2.15 -6.01
N PRO A 24 -13.98 2.86 -5.34
CA PRO A 24 -12.94 3.61 -6.03
C PRO A 24 -12.08 2.67 -6.87
N MET A 25 -12.02 2.91 -8.18
CA MET A 25 -11.33 2.02 -9.13
C MET A 25 -10.56 2.80 -10.19
N ALA A 26 -9.33 2.35 -10.48
CA ALA A 26 -8.60 2.78 -11.67
C ALA A 26 -8.97 1.88 -12.86
N LYS A 27 -9.57 2.47 -13.91
CA LYS A 27 -9.88 1.77 -15.15
C LYS A 27 -9.06 2.32 -16.31
N PHE A 28 -8.24 1.46 -16.91
CA PHE A 28 -7.51 1.74 -18.14
C PHE A 28 -8.28 1.12 -19.31
N LEU A 29 -8.48 1.89 -20.37
CA LEU A 29 -9.16 1.48 -21.59
C LEU A 29 -8.21 1.67 -22.77
N GLU A 30 -8.35 0.84 -23.79
CA GLU A 30 -7.60 0.96 -25.05
C GLU A 30 -6.07 0.97 -24.84
N LEU A 31 -5.60 0.19 -23.87
CA LEU A 31 -4.17 -0.05 -23.68
C LEU A 31 -3.60 -0.82 -24.88
N PRO A 32 -2.37 -0.52 -25.32
CA PRO A 32 -1.73 -1.26 -26.41
C PRO A 32 -1.51 -2.71 -25.98
N GLU A 33 -1.85 -3.67 -26.85
CA GLU A 33 -1.83 -5.09 -26.50
C GLU A 33 -0.44 -5.74 -26.60
N SER A 34 0.39 -5.26 -27.52
CA SER A 34 1.70 -5.81 -27.85
C SER A 34 2.82 -5.61 -26.80
N PRO A 35 2.92 -4.51 -26.03
CA PRO A 35 3.98 -4.37 -25.04
C PRO A 35 3.69 -5.20 -23.78
N LEU A 36 4.77 -5.66 -23.14
CA LEU A 36 4.71 -6.18 -21.77
C LEU A 36 4.53 -5.00 -20.80
N LEU A 37 3.54 -5.10 -19.92
CA LEU A 37 3.17 -4.07 -18.96
C LEU A 37 3.38 -4.58 -17.53
N THR A 38 3.68 -3.65 -16.64
CA THR A 38 3.72 -3.86 -15.19
C THR A 38 2.71 -2.93 -14.54
N LEU A 39 1.88 -3.45 -13.65
CA LEU A 39 0.93 -2.66 -12.86
C LEU A 39 1.61 -2.24 -11.56
N ASN A 40 1.72 -0.93 -11.35
CA ASN A 40 2.22 -0.35 -10.11
C ASN A 40 1.13 0.48 -9.42
N MET A 41 0.94 0.28 -8.12
CA MET A 41 0.04 1.08 -7.30
C MET A 41 0.86 2.04 -6.44
N ILE A 42 0.68 3.35 -6.68
CA ILE A 42 1.36 4.38 -5.90
C ILE A 42 0.45 4.77 -4.73
N THR A 43 0.88 4.47 -3.52
CA THR A 43 0.16 4.73 -2.28
C THR A 43 0.91 5.76 -1.43
N PRO A 44 0.24 6.40 -0.45
CA PRO A 44 0.93 7.12 0.62
C PRO A 44 1.98 6.23 1.32
N GLU A 45 3.08 6.82 1.78
CA GLU A 45 4.21 6.08 2.38
C GLU A 45 3.82 5.31 3.65
N SER A 46 2.82 5.80 4.39
CA SER A 46 2.33 5.17 5.60
C SER A 46 1.35 4.02 5.36
N TRP A 47 1.09 3.63 4.11
CA TRP A 47 0.15 2.56 3.78
C TRP A 47 0.91 1.30 3.38
N LEU A 48 0.58 0.18 4.03
CA LEU A 48 0.97 -1.14 3.54
C LEU A 48 -0.21 -1.73 2.76
N VAL A 49 -0.07 -1.76 1.44
CA VAL A 49 -1.10 -2.23 0.51
C VAL A 49 -0.58 -3.45 -0.22
N GLU A 50 -1.43 -4.48 -0.31
CA GLU A 50 -1.10 -5.74 -0.98
C GLU A 50 -2.15 -6.09 -2.05
N ALA A 51 -1.71 -6.78 -3.09
CA ALA A 51 -2.62 -7.37 -4.08
C ALA A 51 -3.22 -8.65 -3.48
N VAL A 52 -4.50 -8.63 -3.15
CA VAL A 52 -5.19 -9.77 -2.52
C VAL A 52 -5.82 -10.70 -3.54
N ASN A 53 -6.07 -10.20 -4.75
CA ASN A 53 -6.60 -11.00 -5.86
C ASN A 53 -6.15 -10.40 -7.19
N SER A 54 -5.69 -11.24 -8.11
CA SER A 54 -5.33 -10.83 -9.46
C SER A 54 -5.68 -11.90 -10.48
N SER A 55 -6.11 -11.48 -11.67
CA SER A 55 -6.39 -12.40 -12.78
C SER A 55 -5.13 -12.92 -13.48
N CYS A 56 -3.97 -12.30 -13.23
CA CYS A 56 -2.69 -12.64 -13.84
C CYS A 56 -1.50 -12.14 -12.99
N ASP A 57 -0.29 -12.45 -13.45
CA ASP A 57 0.95 -11.84 -12.95
C ASP A 57 0.95 -10.34 -13.30
N LEU A 58 1.06 -9.49 -12.29
CA LEU A 58 0.98 -8.03 -12.43
C LEU A 58 2.32 -7.41 -12.86
N ASP A 59 3.43 -8.15 -12.76
CA ASP A 59 4.74 -7.70 -13.24
C ASP A 59 4.93 -7.97 -14.75
N ASN A 60 4.17 -8.92 -15.30
CA ASN A 60 4.31 -9.42 -16.67
C ASN A 60 2.98 -9.48 -17.43
N ILE A 61 2.25 -8.37 -17.49
CA ILE A 61 0.96 -8.28 -18.19
C ILE A 61 1.20 -8.13 -19.69
N HIS A 62 1.00 -9.21 -20.46
CA HIS A 62 1.00 -9.18 -21.92
C HIS A 62 -0.44 -9.32 -22.44
N LEU A 63 -1.09 -8.18 -22.73
CA LEU A 63 -2.51 -8.13 -23.05
C LEU A 63 -2.87 -8.94 -24.31
N GLN A 64 -1.95 -9.09 -25.27
CA GLN A 64 -2.14 -9.91 -26.46
C GLN A 64 -2.39 -11.41 -26.14
N ASP A 65 -1.87 -11.91 -25.01
CA ASP A 65 -2.02 -13.30 -24.59
C ASP A 65 -3.23 -13.53 -23.67
N ILE A 66 -3.93 -12.45 -23.27
CA ILE A 66 -5.00 -12.48 -22.28
C ILE A 66 -6.35 -12.32 -22.98
N THR A 67 -7.27 -13.26 -22.74
CA THR A 67 -8.65 -13.13 -23.22
C THR A 67 -9.49 -12.40 -22.17
N GLY A 68 -9.83 -11.14 -22.42
CA GLY A 68 -10.74 -10.36 -21.58
C GLY A 68 -10.05 -9.25 -20.78
N THR A 69 -10.63 -8.91 -19.62
CA THR A 69 -10.17 -7.81 -18.77
C THR A 69 -9.20 -8.31 -17.72
N VAL A 70 -8.08 -7.60 -17.54
CA VAL A 70 -7.19 -7.79 -16.39
C VAL A 70 -7.79 -7.11 -15.17
N ILE A 71 -7.94 -7.85 -14.07
CA ILE A 71 -8.48 -7.37 -12.80
C ILE A 71 -7.43 -7.61 -11.72
N ALA A 72 -7.20 -6.59 -10.90
CA ALA A 72 -6.38 -6.65 -9.70
C ALA A 72 -7.12 -5.92 -8.57
N GLU A 73 -7.28 -6.59 -7.45
CA GLU A 73 -7.89 -6.06 -6.23
C GLU A 73 -6.79 -5.90 -5.19
N TYR A 74 -6.77 -4.72 -4.57
CA TYR A 74 -5.77 -4.34 -3.58
C TYR A 74 -6.46 -4.05 -2.25
N GLU A 75 -5.82 -4.45 -1.16
CA GLU A 75 -6.27 -4.20 0.19
C GLU A 75 -5.24 -3.36 0.95
N LEU A 76 -5.73 -2.32 1.64
CA LEU A 76 -4.94 -1.64 2.66
C LEU A 76 -4.94 -2.50 3.92
N GLU A 77 -3.86 -3.26 4.11
CA GLU A 77 -3.77 -4.19 5.24
C GLU A 77 -3.40 -3.45 6.53
N TYR A 78 -2.40 -2.56 6.47
CA TYR A 78 -1.95 -1.79 7.63
C TYR A 78 -1.67 -0.33 7.32
N ILE A 79 -1.77 0.50 8.36
CA ILE A 79 -1.21 1.84 8.37
C ILE A 79 0.03 1.80 9.27
N LEU A 80 1.17 2.18 8.73
CA LEU A 80 2.44 2.20 9.43
C LEU A 80 2.41 3.22 10.58
N LEU A 81 2.76 2.76 11.77
CA LEU A 81 3.06 3.63 12.91
C LEU A 81 4.57 3.91 12.92
N GLU A 82 4.93 5.16 12.68
CA GLU A 82 6.33 5.57 12.54
C GLU A 82 6.80 6.51 13.65
N GLY A 83 8.08 6.41 14.01
CA GLY A 83 8.67 7.30 15.01
C GLY A 83 10.20 7.30 15.02
N HIS A 84 10.75 8.15 15.89
CA HIS A 84 12.18 8.21 16.17
C HIS A 84 12.43 8.12 17.68
N CYS A 85 13.50 7.44 18.08
CA CYS A 85 13.89 7.24 19.47
C CYS A 85 15.38 7.52 19.58
N PHE A 86 15.78 8.13 20.70
CA PHE A 86 17.15 8.53 20.97
C PHE A 86 17.48 8.23 22.44
N ASP A 87 18.69 7.75 22.69
CA ASP A 87 19.23 7.63 24.03
C ASP A 87 19.58 9.03 24.56
N VAL A 88 18.98 9.40 25.69
CA VAL A 88 19.14 10.72 26.31
C VAL A 88 20.58 11.02 26.78
N THR A 89 21.43 10.00 26.93
CA THR A 89 22.80 10.15 27.42
C THR A 89 23.79 10.53 26.32
N ASN A 90 23.58 10.05 25.09
CA ASN A 90 24.52 10.21 23.96
C ASN A 90 23.84 10.76 22.68
N GLY A 91 22.53 10.93 22.68
CA GLY A 91 21.73 11.44 21.56
C GLY A 91 21.63 10.50 20.37
N GLN A 92 22.14 9.26 20.48
CA GLN A 92 22.14 8.30 19.38
C GLN A 92 20.91 7.40 19.43
N PRO A 93 20.43 6.87 18.28
CA PRO A 93 19.40 5.84 18.28
C PRO A 93 19.86 4.60 19.08
N PRO A 94 19.05 4.09 20.03
CA PRO A 94 19.41 2.91 20.84
C PRO A 94 19.31 1.63 20.01
N ARG A 95 20.32 1.37 19.15
CA ARG A 95 20.34 0.26 18.19
C ARG A 95 20.04 -1.09 18.84
N GLY A 96 19.12 -1.84 18.24
CA GLY A 96 18.75 -3.17 18.71
C GLY A 96 17.81 -3.17 19.92
N LEU A 97 17.40 -2.01 20.43
CA LEU A 97 16.29 -1.93 21.37
C LEU A 97 15.03 -2.50 20.69
N GLN A 98 14.40 -3.46 21.35
CA GLN A 98 13.17 -4.08 20.86
C GLN A 98 11.95 -3.37 21.46
N PHE A 99 10.97 -3.10 20.61
CA PHE A 99 9.64 -2.65 20.99
C PHE A 99 8.64 -3.76 20.73
N THR A 100 7.62 -3.82 21.59
CA THR A 100 6.43 -4.62 21.36
C THR A 100 5.23 -3.69 21.41
N LEU A 101 4.41 -3.73 20.37
CA LEU A 101 3.14 -3.01 20.32
C LEU A 101 1.99 -4.00 20.52
N GLY A 102 0.96 -3.54 21.22
CA GLY A 102 -0.25 -4.29 21.47
C GLY A 102 -1.32 -3.41 22.10
N THR A 103 -2.48 -4.01 22.34
CA THR A 103 -3.61 -3.37 23.03
C THR A 103 -3.66 -3.82 24.50
N LYS A 104 -4.48 -3.17 25.32
CA LYS A 104 -4.71 -3.60 26.70
C LYS A 104 -5.16 -5.07 26.82
N ASN A 105 -5.94 -5.56 25.84
CA ASN A 105 -6.47 -6.92 25.84
C ASN A 105 -5.53 -7.92 25.14
N ASN A 106 -4.69 -7.45 24.21
CA ASN A 106 -3.67 -8.24 23.55
C ASN A 106 -2.34 -7.47 23.55
N PRO A 107 -1.54 -7.56 24.64
CA PRO A 107 -0.39 -6.67 24.87
C PRO A 107 0.82 -6.95 23.96
N VAL A 108 0.82 -8.07 23.24
CA VAL A 108 1.94 -8.51 22.39
C VAL A 108 1.36 -8.89 21.03
N MET A 109 1.25 -7.92 20.12
CA MET A 109 0.72 -8.13 18.77
C MET A 109 1.84 -8.17 17.73
N VAL A 110 2.75 -7.22 17.82
CA VAL A 110 3.82 -7.00 16.84
C VAL A 110 5.06 -6.51 17.56
N ASP A 111 6.23 -6.84 17.03
CA ASP A 111 7.50 -6.40 17.56
C ASP A 111 8.38 -5.82 16.45
N THR A 112 9.25 -4.90 16.84
CA THR A 112 10.22 -4.28 15.94
C THR A 112 11.48 -3.91 16.70
N ILE A 113 12.56 -3.63 15.98
CA ILE A 113 13.84 -3.22 16.54
C ILE A 113 14.22 -1.83 16.08
N VAL A 114 14.89 -1.08 16.95
CA VAL A 114 15.49 0.21 16.60
C VAL A 114 16.69 -0.02 15.67
N MET A 115 16.56 0.49 14.46
CA MET A 115 17.64 0.53 13.46
C MET A 115 18.52 1.77 13.67
N ALA A 116 19.80 1.69 13.27
CA ALA A 116 20.80 2.76 13.44
C ALA A 116 21.26 3.34 12.10
N ASN A 117 20.31 3.58 11.19
CA ASN A 117 20.59 4.32 9.97
C ASN A 117 20.38 5.81 10.26
N LEU A 118 21.27 6.67 9.73
CA LEU A 118 21.39 8.09 10.09
C LEU A 118 20.15 8.95 9.73
N PHE A 119 19.17 8.37 9.06
CA PHE A 119 17.82 8.87 8.80
C PHE A 119 16.88 7.65 8.76
N THR A 120 15.58 7.82 9.00
CA THR A 120 14.45 6.85 8.90
C THR A 120 14.13 6.03 10.16
N GLU A 121 13.05 6.40 10.86
CA GLU A 121 11.68 5.86 10.74
C GLU A 121 11.61 4.44 11.34
N GLN A 122 11.18 4.37 12.60
CA GLN A 122 10.79 3.12 13.23
C GLN A 122 9.42 2.74 12.70
N LYS A 123 9.38 1.95 11.62
CA LYS A 123 8.12 1.34 11.16
C LYS A 123 7.71 0.27 12.18
N ILE A 124 6.72 0.60 12.99
CA ILE A 124 5.97 -0.33 13.82
C ILE A 124 4.73 -0.69 12.99
N LEU A 125 4.56 -1.97 12.67
CA LEU A 125 3.31 -2.45 12.06
C LEU A 125 2.16 -2.33 13.06
#